data_AF-A0A420SIZ5-F1
#
_entry.id   AF-A0A420SIZ5-F1
#
_cell.length_a   1.000
_cell.length_b   1.000
_cell.length_c   1.000
_cell.angle_alpha   90.00
_cell.angle_beta   90.00
_cell.angle_gamma   90.00
#
_symmetry.space_group_name_H-M   'P 1'
#
loop_
_entity.id
_entity.type
_entity.pdbx_description
1 polymer ?
#
loop_
_entity_poly.entity_id
_entity_poly.type
_entity_poly.pdbx_seq_one_letter_code
_entity_poly.pdbx_strand_id
1 'polypeptide(L)'
;MTNYPTLWNKPARALANPDEDIPVNEFCATSLLDYEGELVFVTSREAKNVTRTEAGSYILGYTIGNDLSCRMFQLGKNSGGQYFFAKGFDKFAPLGPVLISPKQYEATAKGRRLTTRVNGEVVQDVELAEDMIFSPEQILSHMSQGEAVEDWNISRCCLE
;
A
#
# COMPACT_ATOMS: atom_id res chain seq x y z
N MET A 1 -13.80 -2.12 -14.59
CA MET A 1 -12.53 -1.80 -13.91
C MET A 1 -12.05 -0.45 -14.40
N THR A 2 -11.41 0.33 -13.53
CA THR A 2 -10.82 1.63 -13.91
C THR A 2 -9.62 1.41 -14.84
N ASN A 3 -9.33 2.38 -15.72
CA ASN A 3 -8.15 2.36 -16.58
C ASN A 3 -6.92 2.98 -15.91
N TYR A 4 -7.10 3.61 -14.75
CA TYR A 4 -6.05 4.33 -14.02
C TYR A 4 -6.03 3.92 -12.54
N PRO A 5 -4.86 3.85 -11.90
CA PRO A 5 -4.74 3.61 -10.46
C PRO A 5 -5.53 4.64 -9.64
N THR A 6 -6.28 4.19 -8.65
CA THR A 6 -6.89 5.08 -7.65
C THR A 6 -5.81 5.42 -6.62
N LEU A 7 -5.60 6.71 -6.35
CA LEU A 7 -4.53 7.18 -5.47
C LEU A 7 -5.06 7.94 -4.25
N TRP A 8 -4.43 7.69 -3.11
CA TRP A 8 -4.57 8.45 -1.87
C TRP A 8 -3.27 8.33 -1.07
N ASN A 9 -3.06 9.24 -0.12
CA ASN A 9 -1.92 9.19 0.79
C ASN A 9 -2.35 8.78 2.21
N LYS A 10 -1.36 8.42 3.02
CA LYS A 10 -1.49 8.41 4.48
C LYS A 10 -0.48 9.41 5.05
N PRO A 11 -0.81 10.12 6.14
CA PRO A 11 0.15 11.02 6.79
C PRO A 11 1.30 10.20 7.41
N ALA A 12 2.46 10.82 7.59
CA ALA A 12 3.63 10.16 8.18
C ALA A 12 3.36 9.58 9.58
N ARG A 13 2.45 10.20 10.35
CA ARG A 13 2.03 9.72 11.67
C ARG A 13 1.28 8.38 11.63
N ALA A 14 0.76 7.97 10.47
CA ALA A 14 0.18 6.65 10.30
C ALA A 14 1.23 5.54 10.29
N LEU A 15 2.52 5.83 10.09
CA LEU A 15 3.55 4.79 10.06
C LEU A 15 3.68 4.09 11.43
N ALA A 16 3.69 2.75 11.39
CA ALA A 16 3.94 1.90 12.53
C ALA A 16 5.06 0.90 12.23
N ASN A 17 5.84 0.57 13.25
CA ASN A 17 6.87 -0.45 13.16
C ASN A 17 6.24 -1.86 13.15
N PRO A 18 6.97 -2.88 12.66
CA PRO A 18 6.59 -4.27 12.88
C PRO A 18 6.42 -4.56 14.38
N ASP A 19 5.42 -5.35 14.72
CA ASP A 19 5.08 -5.76 16.10
C ASP A 19 4.72 -4.60 17.06
N GLU A 20 4.50 -3.38 16.53
CA GLU A 20 4.01 -2.24 17.31
C GLU A 20 2.49 -2.34 17.53
N ASP A 21 2.02 -2.04 18.74
CA ASP A 21 0.60 -1.93 19.04
C ASP A 21 -0.05 -0.78 18.27
N ILE A 22 -1.21 -1.06 17.66
CA ILE A 22 -1.96 -0.06 16.90
C ILE A 22 -3.05 0.55 17.80
N PRO A 23 -2.95 1.84 18.18
CA PRO A 23 -4.03 2.51 18.90
C PRO A 23 -5.28 2.60 18.02
N VAL A 24 -6.35 1.95 18.48
CA VAL A 24 -7.68 2.04 17.85
C VAL A 24 -8.61 2.71 18.85
N ASN A 25 -9.20 3.84 18.47
CA ASN A 25 -10.22 4.47 19.30
C ASN A 25 -11.53 3.66 19.27
N GLU A 26 -12.35 3.81 20.31
CA GLU A 26 -13.61 3.07 20.46
C GLU A 26 -14.50 3.21 19.22
N PHE A 27 -14.59 4.43 18.68
CA PHE A 27 -15.36 4.70 17.48
C PHE A 27 -14.96 3.79 16.32
N CYS A 28 -13.68 3.75 15.96
CA CYS A 28 -13.18 2.93 14.86
C CYS A 28 -13.36 1.44 15.14
N ALA A 29 -13.05 1.01 16.36
CA ALA A 29 -13.21 -0.39 16.79
C ALA A 29 -14.65 -0.90 16.57
N THR A 30 -15.66 -0.04 16.74
CA THR A 30 -17.06 -0.39 16.51
C THR A 30 -17.61 0.03 15.14
N SER A 31 -16.81 0.70 14.30
CA SER A 31 -17.25 1.32 13.04
C SER A 31 -16.51 0.77 11.83
N LEU A 32 -16.53 -0.56 11.71
CA LEU A 32 -15.95 -1.29 10.58
C LEU A 32 -14.45 -1.02 10.43
N LEU A 33 -13.68 -1.26 11.51
CA LEU A 33 -12.23 -1.38 11.40
C LEU A 33 -11.88 -2.57 10.51
N ASP A 34 -10.93 -2.37 9.61
CA ASP A 34 -10.56 -3.36 8.60
C ASP A 34 -9.06 -3.38 8.32
N TYR A 35 -8.57 -4.52 7.84
CA TYR A 35 -7.20 -4.77 7.42
C TYR A 35 -7.09 -4.89 5.91
N GLU A 36 -5.91 -4.58 5.37
CA GLU A 36 -5.58 -4.77 3.96
C GLU A 36 -4.10 -5.13 3.89
N GLY A 37 -3.79 -6.41 3.66
CA GLY A 37 -2.41 -6.79 3.38
C GLY A 37 -2.02 -6.24 2.02
N GLU A 38 -0.87 -5.55 1.95
CA GLU A 38 -0.43 -4.83 0.75
C GLU A 38 1.04 -5.13 0.41
N LEU A 39 1.34 -5.23 -0.89
CA LEU A 39 2.71 -5.07 -1.38
C LEU A 39 3.06 -3.58 -1.36
N VAL A 40 4.25 -3.24 -0.90
CA VAL A 40 4.73 -1.85 -0.84
C VAL A 40 6.06 -1.74 -1.57
N PHE A 41 6.23 -0.68 -2.36
CA PHE A 41 7.51 -0.32 -2.95
C PHE A 41 8.00 1.02 -2.39
N VAL A 42 9.32 1.18 -2.36
CA VAL A 42 9.98 2.42 -1.93
C VAL A 42 10.77 2.99 -3.10
N THR A 43 10.69 4.30 -3.35
CA THR A 43 11.47 4.97 -4.38
C THR A 43 12.92 5.20 -3.91
N SER A 44 13.87 5.04 -4.82
CA SER A 44 15.32 5.24 -4.58
C SER A 44 15.78 6.67 -4.84
N ARG A 45 15.03 7.40 -5.68
CA ARG A 45 15.31 8.76 -6.12
C ARG A 45 14.02 9.39 -6.65
N GLU A 46 14.04 10.70 -6.79
CA GLU A 46 12.93 11.47 -7.36
C GLU A 46 12.52 10.91 -8.74
N ALA A 47 11.22 10.72 -8.96
CA ALA A 47 10.65 10.25 -10.22
C ALA A 47 9.65 11.28 -10.76
N LYS A 48 9.93 11.86 -11.92
CA LYS A 48 9.04 12.81 -12.60
C LYS A 48 8.89 12.47 -14.09
N ASN A 49 7.65 12.39 -14.55
CA ASN A 49 7.24 12.03 -15.91
C ASN A 49 7.91 10.74 -16.42
N VAL A 50 8.06 9.76 -15.52
CA VAL A 50 8.79 8.52 -15.81
C VAL A 50 7.90 7.56 -16.58
N THR A 51 8.43 6.94 -17.63
CA THR A 51 7.71 5.92 -18.40
C THR A 51 7.62 4.61 -17.61
N ARG A 52 6.63 3.76 -17.91
CA ARG A 52 6.49 2.43 -17.28
C ARG A 52 7.77 1.59 -17.40
N THR A 53 8.46 1.65 -18.53
CA THR A 53 9.70 0.89 -18.78
C THR A 53 10.88 1.40 -17.96
N GLU A 54 10.90 2.68 -17.59
CA GLU A 54 11.96 3.27 -16.78
C GLU A 54 11.68 3.13 -15.28
N ALA A 55 10.40 3.07 -14.88
CA ALA A 55 9.94 3.14 -13.51
C ALA A 55 10.59 2.09 -12.58
N GLY A 56 10.80 0.86 -13.06
CA GLY A 56 11.46 -0.19 -12.26
C GLY A 56 12.86 0.23 -11.77
N SER A 57 13.59 1.05 -12.53
CA SER A 57 14.91 1.55 -12.12
C SER A 57 14.87 2.59 -11.00
N TYR A 58 13.70 3.15 -10.70
CA TYR A 58 13.49 4.11 -9.61
C TYR A 58 13.05 3.40 -8.32
N ILE A 59 12.68 2.12 -8.37
CA ILE A 59 12.28 1.35 -7.18
C ILE A 59 13.53 0.89 -6.43
N LEU A 60 13.65 1.34 -5.18
CA LEU A 60 14.70 0.91 -4.26
C LEU A 60 14.53 -0.55 -3.82
N GLY A 61 13.29 -0.95 -3.57
CA GLY A 61 12.96 -2.27 -3.07
C GLY A 61 11.49 -2.39 -2.69
N TYR A 62 11.16 -3.57 -2.16
CA TYR A 62 9.81 -3.96 -1.80
C TYR A 62 9.73 -4.42 -0.35
N THR A 63 8.61 -4.17 0.29
CA THR A 63 8.27 -4.67 1.63
C THR A 63 6.78 -5.01 1.64
N ILE A 64 6.27 -5.52 2.74
CA ILE A 64 4.84 -5.64 2.99
C ILE A 64 4.37 -4.51 3.92
N GLY A 65 3.08 -4.22 3.86
CA GLY A 65 2.41 -3.32 4.77
C GLY A 65 0.97 -3.73 5.02
N ASN A 66 0.35 -3.06 5.98
CA ASN A 66 -1.08 -3.20 6.25
C ASN A 66 -1.77 -1.83 6.11
N ASP A 67 -2.72 -1.71 5.19
CA ASP A 67 -3.50 -0.49 4.96
C ASP A 67 -4.78 -0.52 5.84
N LEU A 68 -4.57 -0.23 7.12
CA LEU A 68 -5.68 -0.24 8.08
C LEU A 68 -6.68 0.88 7.77
N SER A 69 -7.96 0.55 7.94
CA SER A 69 -9.06 1.41 7.50
C SER A 69 -10.19 1.46 8.51
N CYS A 70 -10.63 2.66 8.89
CA CYS A 70 -11.92 2.90 9.53
C CYS A 70 -13.00 3.05 8.44
N ARG A 71 -13.52 1.93 7.92
CA ARG A 71 -14.31 1.91 6.67
C ARG A 71 -15.53 2.81 6.70
N MET A 72 -16.12 3.07 7.87
CA MET A 72 -17.24 4.01 8.01
C MET A 72 -16.94 5.34 7.29
N PHE A 73 -15.74 5.90 7.50
CA PHE A 73 -15.34 7.17 6.88
C PHE A 73 -14.95 7.04 5.40
N GLN A 74 -14.73 5.83 4.88
CA GLN A 74 -14.41 5.64 3.46
C GLN A 74 -15.68 5.67 2.60
N LEU A 75 -16.85 5.36 3.19
CA LEU A 75 -18.11 5.26 2.46
C LEU A 75 -18.54 6.62 1.90
N GLY A 76 -18.98 6.61 0.62
CA GLY A 76 -19.47 7.79 -0.11
C GLY A 76 -20.48 8.63 0.67
N LYS A 77 -21.44 7.97 1.33
CA LYS A 77 -22.48 8.62 2.13
C LYS A 77 -21.97 9.36 3.38
N ASN A 78 -20.78 9.04 3.87
CA ASN A 78 -20.26 9.56 5.14
C ASN A 78 -19.13 10.58 4.93
N SER A 79 -18.27 10.37 3.94
CA SER A 79 -17.14 11.30 3.68
C SER A 79 -16.82 11.45 2.20
N GLY A 80 -17.84 11.43 1.34
CA GLY A 80 -17.72 11.77 -0.09
C GLY A 80 -16.87 10.80 -0.91
N GLY A 81 -16.55 9.63 -0.36
CA GLY A 81 -15.76 8.60 -1.04
C GLY A 81 -14.26 8.90 -1.05
N GLN A 82 -13.78 9.80 -0.18
CA GLN A 82 -12.36 10.10 -0.02
C GLN A 82 -11.72 9.18 1.01
N TYR A 83 -10.56 8.61 0.69
CA TYR A 83 -9.99 7.51 1.49
C TYR A 83 -9.00 8.01 2.55
N PHE A 84 -8.43 9.21 2.35
CA PHE A 84 -7.38 9.77 3.20
C PHE A 84 -7.72 9.72 4.69
N PHE A 85 -8.89 10.24 5.08
CA PHE A 85 -9.25 10.34 6.49
C PHE A 85 -9.49 8.96 7.13
N ALA A 86 -10.20 8.08 6.43
CA ALA A 86 -10.50 6.72 6.89
C ALA A 86 -9.25 5.88 7.17
N LYS A 87 -8.17 6.18 6.45
CA LYS A 87 -6.91 5.45 6.46
C LYS A 87 -5.80 6.18 7.20
N GLY A 88 -6.01 7.43 7.62
CA GLY A 88 -4.96 8.33 8.09
C GLY A 88 -4.75 8.37 9.60
N PHE A 89 -5.31 7.44 10.36
CA PHE A 89 -5.21 7.45 11.82
C PHE A 89 -3.79 7.07 12.27
N ASP A 90 -3.44 7.45 13.50
CA ASP A 90 -2.14 7.13 14.09
C ASP A 90 -1.85 5.63 13.97
N LYS A 91 -0.68 5.30 13.45
CA LYS A 91 -0.21 3.90 13.28
C LYS A 91 -1.01 3.03 12.29
N PHE A 92 -1.90 3.58 11.47
CA PHE A 92 -2.69 2.81 10.48
C PHE A 92 -1.93 2.35 9.22
N ALA A 93 -0.61 2.52 9.18
CA ALA A 93 0.28 2.02 8.14
C ALA A 93 1.46 1.23 8.74
N PRO A 94 1.23 0.06 9.36
CA PRO A 94 2.31 -0.86 9.69
C PRO A 94 3.08 -1.25 8.43
N LEU A 95 4.41 -1.21 8.50
CA LEU A 95 5.31 -1.46 7.38
C LEU A 95 6.52 -2.27 7.83
N GLY A 96 6.99 -3.20 7.00
CA GLY A 96 8.22 -3.95 7.23
C GLY A 96 7.98 -5.46 7.26
N PRO A 97 8.83 -6.26 7.94
CA PRO A 97 10.01 -5.85 8.71
C PRO A 97 11.25 -5.59 7.88
N VAL A 98 11.26 -5.98 6.61
CA VAL A 98 12.45 -5.92 5.75
C VAL A 98 12.13 -5.33 4.40
N LEU A 99 13.03 -4.48 3.91
CA LEU A 99 13.04 -4.05 2.53
C LEU A 99 13.92 -5.01 1.71
N ILE A 100 13.32 -5.72 0.77
CA ILE A 100 14.04 -6.62 -0.14
C ILE A 100 14.39 -5.91 -1.43
N SER A 101 15.56 -6.24 -1.99
CA SER A 101 16.01 -5.65 -3.26
C SER A 101 15.12 -6.09 -4.44
N PRO A 102 15.04 -5.31 -5.53
CA PRO A 102 14.30 -5.71 -6.73
C PRO A 102 14.75 -7.06 -7.30
N LYS A 103 16.05 -7.36 -7.22
CA LYS A 103 16.60 -8.66 -7.62
C LYS A 103 16.04 -9.82 -6.80
N GLN A 104 15.96 -9.66 -5.48
CA GLN A 104 15.39 -10.69 -4.59
C GLN A 104 13.89 -10.81 -4.78
N TYR A 105 13.19 -9.69 -4.97
CA TYR A 105 11.79 -9.68 -5.32
C TYR A 105 11.60 -10.51 -6.59
N GLU A 106 12.19 -10.13 -7.72
CA GLU A 106 12.00 -10.81 -9.01
C GLU A 106 12.30 -12.32 -8.97
N ALA A 107 13.31 -12.74 -8.19
CA ALA A 107 13.65 -14.15 -8.03
C ALA A 107 12.51 -15.03 -7.49
N THR A 108 11.50 -14.44 -6.84
CA THR A 108 10.33 -15.14 -6.30
C THR A 108 9.04 -14.87 -7.09
N ALA A 109 9.10 -14.37 -8.32
CA ALA A 109 7.92 -13.92 -9.08
C ALA A 109 6.84 -14.99 -9.22
N LYS A 110 7.24 -16.25 -9.45
CA LYS A 110 6.30 -17.37 -9.60
C LYS A 110 5.79 -17.84 -8.25
N GLY A 111 4.47 -17.86 -8.06
CA GLY A 111 3.86 -18.35 -6.82
C GLY A 111 4.03 -17.39 -5.63
N ARG A 112 4.34 -16.10 -5.85
CA ARG A 112 4.47 -15.13 -4.76
C ARG A 112 3.10 -14.85 -4.17
N ARG A 113 2.94 -15.19 -2.89
CA ARG A 113 1.67 -14.99 -2.17
C ARG A 113 1.75 -13.85 -1.17
N LEU A 114 0.63 -13.17 -1.01
CA LEU A 114 0.39 -12.21 0.07
C LEU A 114 -0.72 -12.78 0.94
N THR A 115 -0.43 -12.93 2.24
CA THR A 115 -1.36 -13.55 3.19
C THR A 115 -1.53 -12.66 4.40
N THR A 116 -2.77 -12.36 4.77
CA THR A 116 -3.13 -11.65 6.00
C THR A 116 -3.77 -12.64 6.97
N ARG A 117 -3.38 -12.54 8.25
CA ARG A 117 -3.92 -13.37 9.32
C ARG A 117 -4.44 -12.52 10.47
N VAL A 118 -5.58 -12.90 11.03
CA VAL A 118 -6.15 -12.31 12.26
C VAL A 118 -6.37 -13.43 13.25
N ASN A 119 -5.76 -13.34 14.43
CA ASN A 119 -5.82 -14.39 15.46
C ASN A 119 -5.43 -15.78 14.94
N GLY A 120 -4.50 -15.85 13.99
CA GLY A 120 -4.02 -17.07 13.35
C GLY A 120 -4.85 -17.54 12.14
N GLU A 121 -6.08 -17.05 11.98
CA GLU A 121 -6.96 -17.38 10.86
C GLU A 121 -6.57 -16.61 9.60
N VAL A 122 -6.53 -17.29 8.46
CA VAL A 122 -6.23 -16.68 7.16
C VAL A 122 -7.48 -15.96 6.67
N VAL A 123 -7.34 -14.67 6.42
CA VAL A 123 -8.45 -13.80 6.01
C VAL A 123 -8.25 -13.13 4.65
N GLN A 124 -7.03 -13.17 4.14
CA GLN A 124 -6.64 -12.79 2.78
C GLN A 124 -5.52 -13.74 2.36
N ASP A 125 -5.60 -14.29 1.15
CA ASP A 125 -4.57 -15.15 0.60
C ASP A 125 -4.61 -15.12 -0.93
N VAL A 126 -3.71 -14.35 -1.52
CA VAL A 126 -3.73 -13.98 -2.95
C VAL A 126 -2.38 -14.25 -3.60
N GLU A 127 -2.40 -14.55 -4.89
CA GLU A 127 -1.17 -14.67 -5.68
C GLU A 127 -0.94 -13.36 -6.44
N LEU A 128 0.15 -12.67 -6.12
CA LEU A 128 0.37 -11.29 -6.58
C LEU A 128 0.44 -11.17 -8.11
N ALA A 129 0.89 -12.21 -8.81
CA ALA A 129 0.96 -12.19 -10.27
C ALA A 129 -0.42 -12.30 -10.95
N GLU A 130 -1.40 -12.89 -10.27
CA GLU A 130 -2.74 -13.15 -10.81
C GLU A 130 -3.75 -12.07 -10.38
N ASP A 131 -3.62 -11.55 -9.15
CA ASP A 131 -4.60 -10.65 -8.54
C ASP A 131 -4.26 -9.15 -8.72
N MET A 132 -3.02 -8.80 -9.07
CA MET A 132 -2.61 -7.39 -9.17
C MET A 132 -3.08 -6.72 -10.47
N ILE A 133 -3.95 -5.72 -10.34
CA ILE A 133 -4.50 -4.96 -11.48
C ILE A 133 -3.45 -4.04 -12.13
N PHE A 134 -2.62 -3.38 -11.31
CA PHE A 134 -1.56 -2.48 -11.76
C PHE A 134 -0.23 -2.84 -11.11
N SER A 135 0.80 -3.08 -11.92
CA SER A 135 2.15 -3.34 -11.42
C SER A 135 2.75 -2.12 -10.71
N PRO A 136 3.75 -2.30 -9.82
CA PRO A 136 4.46 -1.20 -9.17
C PRO A 136 4.97 -0.14 -10.17
N GLU A 137 5.45 -0.58 -11.33
CA GLU A 137 5.93 0.29 -12.41
C GLU A 137 4.80 1.08 -13.07
N GLN A 138 3.60 0.50 -13.21
CA GLN A 138 2.42 1.21 -13.71
C GLN A 138 1.99 2.30 -12.73
N ILE A 139 1.95 1.96 -11.43
CA ILE A 139 1.59 2.89 -10.37
C ILE A 139 2.59 4.04 -10.30
N LEU A 140 3.89 3.75 -10.24
CA LEU A 140 4.93 4.79 -10.17
C LEU A 140 4.94 5.68 -11.42
N SER A 141 4.82 5.09 -12.61
CA SER A 141 4.72 5.87 -13.85
C SER A 141 3.52 6.82 -13.80
N HIS A 142 2.35 6.34 -13.36
CA HIS A 142 1.14 7.15 -13.21
C HIS A 142 1.31 8.29 -12.18
N MET A 143 1.81 7.97 -10.99
CA MET A 143 2.06 8.95 -9.91
C MET A 143 3.02 10.06 -10.34
N SER A 144 4.02 9.75 -11.17
CA SER A 144 5.04 10.72 -11.58
C SER A 144 4.60 11.72 -12.64
N GLN A 145 3.38 11.62 -13.18
CA GLN A 145 2.94 12.53 -14.25
C GLN A 145 2.55 13.90 -13.70
N GLY A 146 3.29 14.93 -14.07
CA GLY A 146 3.02 16.33 -13.69
C GLY A 146 3.64 16.76 -12.35
N GLU A 147 3.75 15.86 -11.39
CA GLU A 147 4.38 16.09 -10.08
C GLU A 147 5.51 15.09 -9.83
N ALA A 148 6.58 15.55 -9.18
CA ALA A 148 7.68 14.68 -8.80
C ALA A 148 7.26 13.81 -7.61
N VAL A 149 7.46 12.50 -7.72
CA VAL A 149 7.42 11.60 -6.57
C VAL A 149 8.78 11.67 -5.89
N GLU A 150 8.79 12.05 -4.62
CA GLU A 150 10.02 12.23 -3.83
C GLU A 150 10.85 10.94 -3.72
N ASP A 151 12.13 11.08 -3.41
CA ASP A 151 12.95 9.97 -2.97
C ASP A 151 12.47 9.44 -1.61
N TRP A 152 12.63 8.13 -1.38
CA TRP A 152 12.15 7.44 -0.17
C TRP A 152 10.64 7.47 0.03
N ASN A 153 9.87 7.87 -0.98
CA ASN A 153 8.42 7.80 -0.96
C ASN A 153 7.97 6.33 -0.85
N ILE A 154 7.01 6.08 0.04
CA ILE A 154 6.47 4.76 0.37
C ILE A 154 5.11 4.62 -0.30
N SER A 155 5.01 3.75 -1.30
CA SER A 155 3.79 3.54 -2.08
C SER A 155 3.29 2.12 -1.99
N ARG A 156 1.98 1.95 -1.77
CA ARG A 156 1.31 0.66 -1.69
C ARG A 156 0.72 0.28 -3.05
N CYS A 157 0.74 -1.01 -3.37
CA CYS A 157 0.18 -1.58 -4.60
C CYS A 157 -1.16 -2.22 -4.29
N CYS A 158 -2.22 -1.40 -4.26
CA CYS A 158 -3.57 -1.88 -3.97
C CYS A 158 -3.98 -2.99 -4.95
N LEU A 159 -4.54 -4.05 -4.39
CA LEU A 159 -5.08 -5.20 -5.12
C LEU A 159 -6.58 -5.04 -5.43
N GLU A 160 -7.17 -3.89 -5.11
CA GLU A 160 -8.59 -3.55 -5.30
C GLU A 160 -8.87 -2.56 -6.45
#